data_AF-A0A7J8PC10-F1
#
_entry.id   AF-A0A7J8PC10-F1
#
_cell.length_a   1.000
_cell.length_b   1.000
_cell.length_c   1.000
_cell.angle_alpha   90.00
_cell.angle_beta   90.00
_cell.angle_gamma   90.00
#
_symmetry.space_group_name_H-M   'P 1'
#
loop_
_entity.id
_entity.type
_entity.pdbx_description
1 polymer ?
#
loop_
_entity_poly.entity_id
_entity_poly.type
_entity_poly.pdbx_seq_one_letter_code
_entity_poly.pdbx_strand_id
1 'polypeptide(L)'
;SKLCSSKGTKVTLTDLNHNNQTDFVLTSRAFMAMANKGKGQDVLKLGIVDVEYKRMPCEYKNQNLAIRVEESSQKPYYLAIKLLYQGGQTEIVAIDVAQVGSSNWIFMTRNYGAVWDTSRVPNGALQFRFVVTSGYDGKWVWAKNVLPADWKIGVIYDSGVQITDIAQEGCSPCDDGNW
;
A
#
# COMPACT_ATOMS: atom_id res chain seq x y z
N SER A 1 13.24 29.07 4.53
CA SER A 1 14.45 28.45 5.13
C SER A 1 15.61 28.48 4.13
N LYS A 2 16.86 28.72 4.55
CA LYS A 2 18.05 28.62 3.66
C LYS A 2 18.49 27.16 3.43
N LEU A 3 18.05 26.25 4.30
CA LEU A 3 18.48 24.84 4.30
C LEU A 3 17.49 23.95 3.55
N CYS A 4 16.19 24.19 3.68
CA CYS A 4 15.14 23.36 3.09
C CYS A 4 14.81 23.79 1.65
N SER A 5 14.53 22.81 0.79
CA SER A 5 14.01 23.00 -0.55
C SER A 5 12.48 23.07 -0.52
N SER A 6 11.88 23.87 -1.40
CA SER A 6 10.42 23.88 -1.60
C SER A 6 9.90 22.64 -2.35
N LYS A 7 10.78 21.83 -2.97
CA LYS A 7 10.36 20.64 -3.72
C LYS A 7 9.96 19.46 -2.83
N GLY A 8 10.38 19.47 -1.56
CA GLY A 8 10.17 18.36 -0.63
C GLY A 8 10.78 17.03 -1.10
N THR A 9 10.21 15.93 -0.62
CA THR A 9 10.61 14.55 -0.96
C THR A 9 9.38 13.66 -1.01
N LYS A 10 9.40 12.63 -1.86
CA LYS A 10 8.34 11.61 -1.90
C LYS A 10 8.72 10.45 -0.98
N VAL A 11 7.77 10.00 -0.18
CA VAL A 11 7.97 8.89 0.76
C VAL A 11 6.85 7.86 0.63
N THR A 12 7.17 6.61 0.95
CA THR A 12 6.19 5.53 1.06
C THR A 12 6.11 5.12 2.52
N LEU A 13 4.91 5.11 3.07
CA LEU A 13 4.67 4.65 4.44
C LEU A 13 4.82 3.14 4.49
N THR A 14 5.70 2.66 5.34
CA THR A 14 6.06 1.23 5.46
C THR A 14 6.02 0.72 6.89
N ASP A 15 5.81 1.60 7.87
CA ASP A 15 5.83 1.27 9.28
C ASP A 15 4.91 2.24 10.07
N LEU A 16 4.68 1.92 11.33
CA LEU A 16 3.85 2.69 12.26
C LEU A 16 4.70 3.21 13.42
N ASN A 17 4.70 4.53 13.61
CA ASN A 17 5.23 5.14 14.81
C ASN A 17 4.12 5.27 15.86
N HIS A 18 4.30 4.66 17.04
CA HIS A 18 3.33 4.74 18.15
C HIS A 18 3.47 6.00 19.02
N ASN A 19 4.51 6.80 18.80
CA ASN A 19 4.71 8.06 19.50
C ASN A 19 3.86 9.18 18.85
N ASN A 20 3.26 10.04 19.67
CA ASN A 20 2.44 11.18 19.25
C ASN A 20 3.21 12.52 19.17
N GLN A 21 4.52 12.53 19.41
CA GLN A 21 5.35 13.75 19.34
C GLN A 21 5.59 14.23 17.90
N THR A 22 5.54 13.33 16.92
CA THR A 22 5.85 13.63 15.52
C THR A 22 4.96 12.83 14.60
N ASP A 23 4.46 13.48 13.54
CA ASP A 23 3.59 12.83 12.55
C ASP A 23 4.35 11.80 11.70
N PHE A 24 5.60 12.11 11.30
CA PHE A 24 6.42 11.26 10.45
C PHE A 24 7.81 11.00 11.05
N VAL A 25 8.20 9.73 11.08
CA VAL A 25 9.59 9.30 11.31
C VAL A 25 10.17 8.89 9.96
N LEU A 26 11.05 9.72 9.41
CA LEU A 26 11.63 9.52 8.10
C LEU A 26 13.00 8.84 8.20
N THR A 27 13.35 8.05 7.18
CA THR A 27 14.73 7.60 7.01
C THR A 27 15.65 8.81 6.84
N SER A 28 16.91 8.73 7.29
CA SER A 28 17.88 9.83 7.13
C SER A 28 18.02 10.27 5.67
N ARG A 29 17.90 9.33 4.72
CA ARG A 29 17.91 9.63 3.28
C ARG A 29 16.74 10.52 2.88
N ALA A 30 15.51 10.16 3.27
CA ALA A 30 14.33 10.95 2.95
C ALA A 30 14.39 12.32 3.62
N PHE A 31 14.80 12.37 4.90
CA PHE A 31 14.91 13.61 5.65
C PHE A 31 15.90 14.60 5.02
N MET A 32 17.10 14.11 4.64
CA MET A 32 18.10 14.90 3.94
C MET A 32 17.68 15.33 2.54
N ALA A 33 16.82 14.57 1.86
CA ALA A 33 16.35 14.89 0.50
C ALA A 33 15.44 16.13 0.46
N MET A 34 14.90 16.56 1.60
CA MET A 34 14.16 17.83 1.73
C MET A 34 15.09 19.05 1.73
N ALA A 35 16.41 18.88 1.76
CA ALA A 35 17.37 19.97 1.80
C ALA A 35 17.71 20.53 0.41
N ASN A 36 18.15 21.78 0.37
CA ASN A 36 18.85 22.35 -0.78
C ASN A 36 20.13 21.57 -1.09
N LYS A 37 20.58 21.62 -2.34
CA LYS A 37 21.77 20.88 -2.81
C LYS A 37 22.98 21.15 -1.90
N GLY A 38 23.57 20.08 -1.36
CA GLY A 38 24.73 20.15 -0.45
C GLY A 38 24.39 20.47 1.02
N LYS A 39 23.11 20.63 1.39
CA LYS A 39 22.65 20.98 2.74
C LYS A 39 22.00 19.84 3.51
N GLY A 40 22.03 18.60 2.97
CA GLY A 40 21.41 17.44 3.60
C GLY A 40 21.87 17.21 5.03
N GLN A 41 23.18 17.23 5.28
CA GLN A 41 23.74 17.05 6.64
C GLN A 41 23.36 18.19 7.59
N ASP A 42 23.21 19.42 7.09
CA ASP A 42 22.78 20.56 7.91
C ASP A 42 21.33 20.40 8.33
N VAL A 43 20.45 19.94 7.42
CA VAL A 43 19.05 19.60 7.75
C VAL A 43 18.98 18.44 8.73
N LEU A 44 19.75 17.36 8.51
CA LEU A 44 19.74 16.17 9.38
C LEU A 44 20.08 16.50 10.85
N LYS A 45 20.98 17.46 11.08
CA LYS A 45 21.36 17.93 12.42
C LYS A 45 20.23 18.64 13.18
N LEU A 46 19.20 19.14 12.49
CA LEU A 46 18.05 19.78 13.14
C LEU A 46 17.20 18.76 13.92
N GLY A 47 17.23 17.48 13.52
CA GLY A 47 16.46 16.41 14.16
C GLY A 47 14.98 16.47 13.83
N ILE A 48 14.26 17.45 14.38
CA ILE A 48 12.82 17.67 14.18
C ILE A 48 12.64 18.99 13.43
N VAL A 49 11.79 18.97 12.39
CA VAL A 49 11.44 20.15 11.59
C VAL A 49 9.96 20.10 11.24
N ASP A 50 9.34 21.26 11.17
CA ASP A 50 7.98 21.39 10.64
C ASP A 50 7.99 21.18 9.12
N VAL A 51 7.02 20.43 8.63
CA VAL A 51 6.87 20.11 7.20
C VAL A 51 5.41 20.20 6.79
N GLU A 52 5.20 20.60 5.54
CA GLU A 52 3.92 20.43 4.87
C GLU A 52 3.92 19.11 4.10
N TYR A 53 2.79 18.44 4.07
CA TYR A 53 2.65 17.16 3.39
C TYR A 53 1.27 17.02 2.76
N LYS A 54 1.22 16.24 1.68
CA LYS A 54 -0.02 15.87 1.00
C LYS A 54 0.10 14.43 0.53
N ARG A 55 -0.96 13.65 0.72
CA ARG A 55 -1.03 12.31 0.15
C ARG A 55 -1.08 12.44 -1.37
N MET A 56 -0.30 11.62 -2.07
CA MET A 56 -0.25 11.62 -3.53
C MET A 56 -0.34 10.20 -4.11
N PRO A 57 -0.77 10.04 -5.37
CA PRO A 57 -0.84 8.73 -6.00
C PRO A 57 0.51 8.04 -6.10
N CYS A 58 0.57 6.77 -5.72
CA CYS A 58 1.74 5.92 -5.93
C CYS A 58 1.75 5.37 -7.36
N GLU A 59 2.84 5.60 -8.10
CA GLU A 59 3.01 5.12 -9.47
C GLU A 59 4.11 4.05 -9.54
N TYR A 60 3.72 2.80 -9.74
CA TYR A 60 4.65 1.68 -9.88
C TYR A 60 4.79 1.28 -11.36
N LYS A 61 5.74 1.90 -12.08
CA LYS A 61 5.97 1.61 -13.50
C LYS A 61 6.33 0.15 -13.71
N ASN A 62 5.65 -0.50 -14.66
CA ASN A 62 5.85 -1.91 -15.01
C ASN A 62 5.65 -2.89 -13.84
N GLN A 63 4.92 -2.47 -12.81
CA GLN A 63 4.59 -3.30 -11.66
C GLN A 63 3.10 -3.18 -11.37
N ASN A 64 2.44 -4.32 -11.43
CA ASN A 64 1.08 -4.47 -10.97
C ASN A 64 1.06 -4.67 -9.45
N LEU A 65 -0.14 -4.58 -8.87
CA LEU A 65 -0.39 -5.09 -7.54
C LEU A 65 0.09 -6.55 -7.47
N ALA A 66 0.90 -6.87 -6.47
CA ALA A 66 1.42 -8.21 -6.30
C ALA A 66 0.97 -8.83 -4.98
N ILE A 67 0.77 -10.15 -5.00
CA ILE A 67 0.35 -10.96 -3.86
C ILE A 67 1.54 -11.78 -3.43
N ARG A 68 2.12 -11.49 -2.26
CA ARG A 68 3.12 -12.34 -1.62
C ARG A 68 2.42 -13.30 -0.68
N VAL A 69 2.71 -14.60 -0.77
CA VAL A 69 2.26 -15.57 0.24
C VAL A 69 3.17 -15.45 1.45
N GLU A 70 2.62 -15.13 2.61
CA GLU A 70 3.38 -14.93 3.84
C GLU A 70 3.77 -16.24 4.51
N GLU A 71 4.85 -16.19 5.29
CA GLU A 71 5.49 -17.31 5.98
C GLU A 71 4.58 -17.98 7.01
N SER A 72 3.58 -17.27 7.53
CA SER A 72 2.56 -17.82 8.42
C SER A 72 1.53 -18.71 7.70
N SER A 73 1.50 -18.75 6.38
CA SER A 73 0.55 -19.59 5.62
C SER A 73 0.79 -21.08 5.87
N GLN A 74 -0.28 -21.85 5.97
CA GLN A 74 -0.24 -23.29 6.20
C GLN A 74 -1.21 -24.02 5.29
N LYS A 75 -0.71 -24.66 4.23
CA LYS A 75 -1.57 -25.47 3.34
C LYS A 75 -2.14 -26.70 4.06
N PRO A 76 -3.39 -27.11 3.77
CA PRO A 76 -4.43 -26.38 3.04
C PRO A 76 -5.32 -25.49 3.94
N TYR A 77 -4.96 -25.27 5.20
CA TYR A 77 -5.89 -24.78 6.23
C TYR A 77 -5.87 -23.26 6.45
N TYR A 78 -4.78 -22.59 6.10
CA TYR A 78 -4.60 -21.16 6.36
C TYR A 78 -3.80 -20.50 5.25
N LEU A 79 -4.28 -19.37 4.77
CA LEU A 79 -3.61 -18.56 3.75
C LEU A 79 -3.49 -17.13 4.29
N ALA A 80 -2.26 -16.65 4.41
CA ALA A 80 -1.94 -15.26 4.67
C ALA A 80 -1.20 -14.67 3.47
N ILE A 81 -1.63 -13.50 3.01
CA ILE A 81 -1.03 -12.78 1.89
C ILE A 81 -0.68 -11.36 2.28
N LYS A 82 0.41 -10.85 1.73
CA LYS A 82 0.77 -9.43 1.78
C LYS A 82 0.61 -8.83 0.39
N LEU A 83 -0.09 -7.70 0.33
CA LEU A 83 -0.19 -6.93 -0.89
C LEU A 83 1.02 -6.00 -1.05
N LEU A 84 1.59 -6.00 -2.25
CA LEU A 84 2.74 -5.17 -2.61
C LEU A 84 2.40 -4.31 -3.83
N TYR A 85 3.07 -3.17 -3.96
CA TYR A 85 2.95 -2.27 -5.12
C TYR A 85 1.51 -1.79 -5.38
N GLN A 86 0.75 -1.53 -4.31
CA GLN A 86 -0.58 -0.92 -4.41
C GLN A 86 -0.45 0.50 -4.96
N GLY A 87 -0.87 0.70 -6.21
CA GLY A 87 -0.82 1.99 -6.87
C GLY A 87 -2.00 2.91 -6.55
N GLY A 88 -1.93 4.11 -7.12
CA GLY A 88 -2.94 5.16 -6.96
C GLY A 88 -2.87 5.84 -5.59
N GLN A 89 -3.85 6.69 -5.33
CA GLN A 89 -4.09 7.27 -4.01
C GLN A 89 -5.28 6.55 -3.38
N THR A 90 -5.09 5.28 -3.06
CA THR A 90 -6.16 4.37 -2.64
C THR A 90 -5.82 3.65 -1.35
N GLU A 91 -6.81 3.00 -0.76
CA GLU A 91 -6.67 1.94 0.23
C GLU A 91 -7.45 0.72 -0.25
N ILE A 92 -6.86 -0.47 -0.12
CA ILE A 92 -7.61 -1.73 -0.25
C ILE A 92 -8.29 -1.99 1.10
N VAL A 93 -9.63 -1.97 1.10
CA VAL A 93 -10.45 -2.06 2.33
C VAL A 93 -11.16 -3.40 2.49
N ALA A 94 -11.21 -4.22 1.45
CA ALA A 94 -11.71 -5.58 1.52
C ALA A 94 -11.05 -6.46 0.44
N ILE A 95 -10.91 -7.75 0.74
CA ILE A 95 -10.41 -8.76 -0.18
C ILE A 95 -11.31 -9.99 -0.09
N ASP A 96 -11.74 -10.49 -1.24
CA ASP A 96 -12.34 -11.81 -1.34
C ASP A 96 -11.47 -12.74 -2.18
N VAL A 97 -11.50 -14.01 -1.81
CA VAL A 97 -10.83 -15.11 -2.51
C VAL A 97 -11.85 -16.20 -2.84
N ALA A 98 -11.71 -16.81 -4.01
CA ALA A 98 -12.50 -17.95 -4.43
C ALA A 98 -11.64 -18.94 -5.22
N GLN A 99 -12.09 -20.19 -5.32
CA GLN A 99 -11.56 -21.09 -6.34
C GLN A 99 -11.89 -20.55 -7.73
N VAL A 100 -10.96 -20.67 -8.68
CA VAL A 100 -11.19 -20.29 -10.08
C VAL A 100 -12.41 -21.05 -10.63
N GLY A 101 -13.34 -20.32 -11.25
CA GLY A 101 -14.59 -20.86 -11.79
C GLY A 101 -15.71 -21.02 -10.76
N SER A 102 -15.47 -20.75 -9.48
CA SER A 102 -16.50 -20.74 -8.44
C SER A 102 -17.06 -19.33 -8.22
N SER A 103 -18.34 -19.24 -7.90
CA SER A 103 -19.01 -18.04 -7.39
C SER A 103 -19.01 -17.94 -5.87
N ASN A 104 -18.44 -18.93 -5.17
CA ASN A 104 -18.41 -18.98 -3.70
C ASN A 104 -17.22 -18.17 -3.17
N TRP A 105 -17.42 -16.86 -3.06
CA TRP A 105 -16.44 -15.93 -2.52
C TRP A 105 -16.36 -16.01 -1.00
N ILE A 106 -15.13 -15.97 -0.49
CA ILE A 106 -14.82 -15.98 0.94
C ILE A 106 -14.04 -14.71 1.23
N PHE A 107 -14.46 -13.96 2.25
CA PHE A 107 -13.74 -12.77 2.68
C PHE A 107 -12.41 -13.16 3.34
N MET A 108 -11.41 -12.30 3.18
CA MET A 108 -10.19 -12.31 3.97
C MET A 108 -10.24 -11.21 5.02
N THR A 109 -9.60 -11.44 6.16
CA THR A 109 -9.54 -10.48 7.26
C THR A 109 -8.18 -9.78 7.26
N ARG A 110 -8.18 -8.45 7.44
CA ARG A 110 -6.93 -7.70 7.63
C ARG A 110 -6.34 -8.09 8.99
N ASN A 111 -5.14 -8.66 8.98
CA ASN A 111 -4.46 -9.10 10.18
C ASN A 111 -3.64 -7.95 10.80
N TYR A 112 -2.61 -7.50 10.07
CA TYR A 112 -1.79 -6.35 10.43
C TYR A 112 -1.23 -5.69 9.18
N GLY A 113 -1.11 -4.36 9.18
CA GLY A 113 -0.60 -3.60 8.03
C GLY A 113 -1.30 -3.98 6.72
N ALA A 114 -0.50 -4.43 5.74
CA ALA A 114 -0.95 -4.90 4.43
C ALA A 114 -1.13 -6.43 4.32
N VAL A 115 -1.15 -7.14 5.45
CA VAL A 115 -1.36 -8.60 5.51
C VAL A 115 -2.82 -8.93 5.74
N TRP A 116 -3.33 -9.85 4.93
CA TRP A 116 -4.71 -10.34 4.96
C TRP A 116 -4.71 -11.85 5.02
N ASP A 117 -5.66 -12.45 5.73
CA ASP A 117 -5.71 -13.90 5.87
C ASP A 117 -7.11 -14.51 5.86
N THR A 118 -7.14 -15.83 5.70
CA THR A 118 -8.34 -16.64 5.88
C THR A 118 -7.99 -18.07 6.30
N SER A 119 -8.77 -18.62 7.22
CA SER A 119 -8.71 -20.05 7.61
C SER A 119 -9.68 -20.93 6.79
N ARG A 120 -10.36 -20.36 5.79
CA ARG A 120 -11.30 -21.06 4.90
C ARG A 120 -10.74 -21.05 3.47
N VAL A 121 -9.54 -21.61 3.31
CA VAL A 121 -8.83 -21.59 2.02
C VAL A 121 -9.60 -22.43 0.98
N PRO A 122 -9.99 -21.87 -0.17
CA PRO A 122 -10.60 -22.66 -1.23
C PRO A 122 -9.62 -23.69 -1.82
N ASN A 123 -10.14 -24.77 -2.38
CA ASN A 123 -9.30 -25.76 -3.05
C ASN A 123 -8.88 -25.29 -4.45
N GLY A 124 -7.72 -25.75 -4.94
CA GLY A 124 -7.26 -25.48 -6.30
C GLY A 124 -6.67 -24.08 -6.50
N ALA A 125 -6.62 -23.63 -7.75
CA ALA A 125 -6.16 -22.30 -8.10
C ALA A 125 -7.15 -21.24 -7.60
N LEU A 126 -6.64 -20.10 -7.14
CA LEU A 126 -7.41 -19.06 -6.47
C LEU A 126 -7.49 -17.78 -7.33
N GLN A 127 -8.67 -17.18 -7.35
CA GLN A 127 -8.92 -15.86 -7.91
C GLN A 127 -9.23 -14.86 -6.78
N PHE A 128 -8.84 -13.60 -6.99
CA PHE A 128 -9.00 -12.53 -6.01
C PHE A 128 -9.79 -11.37 -6.58
N ARG A 129 -10.58 -10.73 -5.72
CA ARG A 129 -11.13 -9.39 -5.95
C ARG A 129 -10.91 -8.52 -4.72
N PHE A 130 -10.75 -7.23 -4.97
CA PHE A 130 -10.40 -6.22 -3.98
C PHE A 130 -11.42 -5.10 -4.04
N VAL A 131 -11.76 -4.51 -2.89
CA VAL A 131 -12.41 -3.20 -2.85
C VAL A 131 -11.33 -2.16 -2.59
N VAL A 132 -11.19 -1.21 -3.50
CA VAL A 132 -10.29 -0.05 -3.36
C VAL A 132 -11.11 1.22 -3.13
N THR A 133 -10.62 2.14 -2.32
CA THR A 133 -11.20 3.49 -2.27
C THR A 133 -10.94 4.23 -3.59
N SER A 134 -11.94 4.92 -4.11
CA SER A 134 -11.90 5.61 -5.41
C SER A 134 -12.98 6.68 -5.47
N GLY A 135 -12.59 7.94 -5.71
CA GLY A 135 -13.50 9.06 -5.55
C GLY A 135 -13.98 9.15 -4.10
N TYR A 136 -15.27 9.41 -3.90
CA TYR A 136 -15.90 9.39 -2.58
C TYR A 136 -16.43 8.00 -2.17
N ASP A 137 -16.22 6.97 -3.02
CA ASP A 137 -16.81 5.64 -2.88
C ASP A 137 -15.73 4.53 -2.88
N GLY A 138 -16.18 3.28 -2.86
CA GLY A 138 -15.36 2.09 -3.12
C GLY A 138 -15.60 1.53 -4.53
N LYS A 139 -14.56 0.94 -5.11
CA LYS A 139 -14.61 0.27 -6.42
C LYS A 139 -14.06 -1.14 -6.31
N TRP A 140 -14.72 -2.08 -6.97
CA TRP A 140 -14.20 -3.44 -7.09
C TRP A 140 -13.15 -3.55 -8.20
N VAL A 141 -12.07 -4.28 -7.90
CA VAL A 141 -10.99 -4.61 -8.83
C VAL A 141 -10.77 -6.12 -8.78
N TRP A 142 -10.75 -6.78 -9.94
CA TRP A 142 -10.50 -8.22 -10.04
C TRP A 142 -9.08 -8.46 -10.51
N ALA A 143 -8.35 -9.34 -9.81
CA ALA A 143 -7.08 -9.85 -10.32
C ALA A 143 -7.32 -10.56 -11.67
N LYS A 144 -6.47 -10.28 -12.66
CA LYS A 144 -6.51 -10.94 -13.97
C LYS A 144 -5.77 -12.28 -13.94
N ASN A 145 -4.74 -12.35 -13.11
CA ASN A 145 -3.96 -13.56 -12.90
C ASN A 145 -4.43 -14.28 -11.64
N VAL A 146 -4.22 -15.59 -11.63
CA VAL A 146 -4.62 -16.48 -10.54
C VAL A 146 -3.41 -16.84 -9.68
N LEU A 147 -3.66 -17.09 -8.39
CA LEU A 147 -2.68 -17.74 -7.52
C LEU A 147 -2.79 -19.25 -7.74
N PRO A 148 -1.73 -19.96 -8.19
CA PRO A 148 -1.83 -21.37 -8.57
C PRO A 148 -2.07 -22.25 -7.35
N ALA A 149 -2.66 -23.43 -7.53
CA ALA A 149 -2.99 -24.36 -6.45
C ALA A 149 -1.76 -24.77 -5.61
N ASP A 150 -0.61 -24.86 -6.25
CA ASP A 150 0.68 -25.21 -5.66
C ASP A 150 1.48 -23.98 -5.18
N TRP A 151 0.81 -22.84 -4.93
CA TRP A 151 1.42 -21.62 -4.38
C TRP A 151 2.41 -21.90 -3.24
N LYS A 152 3.49 -21.12 -3.21
CA LYS A 152 4.63 -21.31 -2.31
C LYS A 152 4.78 -20.11 -1.40
N ILE A 153 5.09 -20.40 -0.13
CA ILE A 153 5.45 -19.41 0.87
C ILE A 153 6.63 -18.55 0.38
N GLY A 154 6.57 -17.26 0.65
CA GLY A 154 7.59 -16.27 0.32
C GLY A 154 7.62 -15.85 -1.16
N VAL A 155 6.86 -16.51 -2.03
CA VAL A 155 6.79 -16.18 -3.45
C VAL A 155 5.80 -15.04 -3.69
N ILE A 156 6.16 -14.18 -4.63
CA ILE A 156 5.39 -13.02 -5.08
C ILE A 156 4.73 -13.38 -6.41
N TYR A 157 3.42 -13.22 -6.48
CA TYR A 157 2.59 -13.49 -7.66
C TYR A 157 2.02 -12.17 -8.19
N ASP A 158 2.18 -11.93 -9.50
CA ASP A 158 1.60 -10.78 -10.18
C ASP A 158 0.08 -10.97 -10.32
N SER A 159 -0.73 -10.01 -9.85
CA SER A 159 -2.20 -10.04 -10.00
C SER A 159 -2.71 -9.64 -11.39
N GLY A 160 -1.85 -9.04 -12.24
CA GLY A 160 -2.21 -8.54 -13.55
C GLY A 160 -3.01 -7.23 -13.54
N VAL A 161 -3.16 -6.59 -12.38
CA VAL A 161 -3.86 -5.30 -12.25
C VAL A 161 -2.96 -4.21 -11.68
N GLN A 162 -3.02 -3.05 -12.32
CA GLN A 162 -2.47 -1.82 -11.79
C GLN A 162 -3.63 -0.94 -11.33
N ILE A 163 -3.57 -0.50 -10.07
CA ILE A 163 -4.56 0.44 -9.50
C ILE A 163 -4.02 1.84 -9.69
N THR A 164 -4.82 2.72 -10.28
CA THR A 164 -4.45 4.13 -10.54
C THR A 164 -5.51 5.10 -10.02
N ASP A 165 -6.53 4.59 -9.34
CA ASP A 165 -7.64 5.36 -8.81
C ASP A 165 -7.16 6.36 -7.73
N ILE A 166 -7.95 7.41 -7.52
CA ILE A 166 -7.68 8.46 -6.54
C ILE A 166 -8.89 8.58 -5.63
N ALA A 167 -8.70 8.29 -4.34
CA ALA A 167 -9.70 8.55 -3.31
C ALA A 167 -9.74 10.06 -3.02
N GLN A 168 -10.96 10.59 -2.93
CA GLN A 168 -11.24 11.96 -2.54
C GLN A 168 -11.63 11.96 -1.07
N GLU A 169 -11.03 12.85 -0.30
CA GLU A 169 -11.40 13.06 1.10
C GLU A 169 -12.44 14.18 1.15
N GLY A 170 -13.56 13.95 1.84
CA GLY A 170 -14.65 14.92 2.00
C GLY A 170 -14.31 16.04 2.99
N CYS A 171 -13.11 16.62 2.91
CA CYS A 171 -12.72 17.73 3.76
C CYS A 171 -12.94 19.06 3.03
N SER A 172 -13.61 20.00 3.69
CA SER A 172 -13.72 21.39 3.25
C SER A 172 -13.19 22.30 4.36
N PRO A 173 -12.21 23.20 4.07
CA PRO A 173 -11.55 23.40 2.78
C PRO A 173 -10.38 22.41 2.61
N CYS A 174 -10.46 21.53 1.61
CA CYS A 174 -9.26 20.88 1.07
C CYS A 174 -8.35 21.97 0.50
N ASP A 175 -7.07 21.96 0.86
CA ASP A 175 -6.11 22.90 0.33
C ASP A 175 -5.87 22.59 -1.16
N ASP A 176 -6.56 23.37 -2.02
CA ASP A 176 -6.46 23.34 -3.48
C ASP A 176 -5.16 23.99 -4.00
N GLY A 177 -4.24 24.36 -3.09
CA GLY A 177 -2.93 24.87 -3.45
C GLY A 177 -2.21 23.94 -4.44
N ASN A 178 -1.84 24.47 -5.59
CA ASN A 178 -0.79 23.90 -6.43
C ASN A 178 0.55 24.27 -5.79
N TRP A 179 1.23 23.28 -5.21
CA TRP A 179 2.57 23.40 -4.62
C TRP A 179 3.65 23.24 -5.70
#